data_AF-A0A098TIL7-F1
#
_entry.id   AF-A0A098TIL7-F1
#
_cell.length_a   1.000
_cell.length_b   1.000
_cell.length_c   1.000
_cell.angle_alpha   90.00
_cell.angle_beta   90.00
_cell.angle_gamma   90.00
#
_symmetry.space_group_name_H-M   'P 1'
#
loop_
_entity.id
_entity.type
_entity.pdbx_description
1 polymer ?
#
loop_
_entity_poly.entity_id
_entity_poly.type
_entity_poly.pdbx_seq_one_letter_code
_entity_poly.pdbx_strand_id
1 'polypeptide(L)'
;MRSRADEAWNTFFLGQGWLVVRFSLQQVTAQPQSCCRAIAQVLHQLLADPLLLKPFEEVPELVPMPRWTEAEARQMLARERVLSE
;
A
#
# COMPACT_ATOMS: atom_id res chain seq x y z
N MET A 1 -10.54 -2.67 -4.28
CA MET A 1 -11.32 -3.72 -3.58
C MET A 1 -10.40 -4.48 -2.62
N ARG A 2 -10.78 -4.67 -1.35
CA ARG A 2 -10.09 -5.61 -0.44
C ARG A 2 -10.86 -6.93 -0.47
N SER A 3 -10.17 -8.06 -0.56
CA SER A 3 -10.83 -9.35 -0.48
C SER A 3 -11.31 -9.58 0.97
N ARG A 4 -12.36 -10.38 1.17
CA ARG A 4 -12.78 -10.80 2.52
C ARG A 4 -11.64 -11.51 3.28
N ALA A 5 -10.80 -12.26 2.57
CA ALA A 5 -9.63 -12.90 3.15
C ALA A 5 -8.60 -11.86 3.62
N ASP A 6 -8.34 -10.82 2.82
CA ASP A 6 -7.42 -9.74 3.16
C ASP A 6 -7.84 -8.99 4.42
N GLU A 7 -9.15 -8.80 4.61
CA GLU A 7 -9.69 -8.18 5.82
C GLU A 7 -9.49 -9.07 7.04
N ALA A 8 -9.78 -10.37 6.92
CA ALA A 8 -9.55 -11.34 7.99
C ALA A 8 -8.08 -11.38 8.44
N TRP A 9 -7.14 -11.38 7.49
CA TRP A 9 -5.71 -11.31 7.78
C TRP A 9 -5.33 -10.01 8.50
N ASN A 10 -5.80 -8.87 8.01
CA ASN A 10 -5.52 -7.59 8.66
C ASN A 10 -6.01 -7.61 10.12
N THR A 11 -7.24 -8.08 10.37
CA THR A 11 -7.79 -8.18 11.73
C THR A 11 -6.96 -9.12 12.60
N PHE A 12 -6.52 -10.25 12.06
CA PHE A 12 -5.65 -11.18 12.78
C PHE A 12 -4.33 -10.54 13.21
N PHE A 13 -3.60 -9.91 12.28
CA PHE A 13 -2.31 -9.28 12.58
C PHE A 13 -2.45 -8.13 13.56
N LEU A 14 -3.44 -7.25 13.37
CA LEU A 14 -3.71 -6.15 14.28
C LEU A 14 -4.07 -6.64 15.70
N GLY A 15 -4.85 -7.72 15.80
CA GLY A 15 -5.19 -8.35 17.08
C GLY A 15 -4.00 -8.97 17.84
N GLN A 16 -2.87 -9.18 17.16
CA GLN A 16 -1.64 -9.70 17.73
C GLN A 16 -0.57 -8.60 17.92
N GLY A 17 -0.95 -7.32 17.82
CA GLY A 17 -0.03 -6.19 18.03
C GLY A 17 0.89 -5.89 16.85
N TRP A 18 0.64 -6.48 15.67
CA TRP A 18 1.38 -6.12 14.46
C TRP A 18 0.85 -4.84 13.83
N LEU A 19 1.76 -4.05 13.25
CA LEU A 19 1.42 -2.97 12.33
C LEU A 19 1.37 -3.50 10.91
N VAL A 20 0.33 -3.12 10.15
CA VAL A 20 0.14 -3.58 8.77
C VAL A 20 0.26 -2.41 7.80
N VAL A 21 1.33 -2.40 7.01
CA VAL A 21 1.56 -1.45 5.91
C VAL A 21 1.39 -2.19 4.58
N ARG A 22 0.62 -1.63 3.64
CA ARG A 22 0.33 -2.26 2.34
C ARG A 22 0.58 -1.30 1.20
N PHE A 23 1.33 -1.76 0.22
CA PHE A 23 1.58 -1.06 -1.03
C PHE A 23 0.92 -1.81 -2.20
N SER A 24 0.56 -1.08 -3.25
CA SER A 24 0.24 -1.71 -4.53
C SER A 24 1.53 -2.13 -5.24
N LEU A 25 1.42 -3.07 -6.18
CA LEU A 25 2.56 -3.45 -7.02
C LEU A 25 3.15 -2.23 -7.73
N GLN A 26 2.30 -1.39 -8.31
CA GLN A 26 2.72 -0.17 -9.00
C GLN A 26 3.50 0.80 -8.09
N GLN A 27 3.10 0.95 -6.81
CA GLN A 27 3.85 1.78 -5.87
C GLN A 27 5.26 1.23 -5.62
N VAL A 28 5.37 -0.09 -5.37
CA VAL A 28 6.67 -0.72 -5.10
C VAL A 28 7.58 -0.68 -6.33
N THR A 29 7.03 -0.88 -7.53
CA THR A 29 7.83 -0.89 -8.76
C THR A 29 8.21 0.51 -9.23
N ALA A 30 7.31 1.49 -9.11
CA ALA A 30 7.56 2.83 -9.65
C ALA A 30 8.22 3.78 -8.64
N GLN A 31 7.96 3.61 -7.34
CA GLN A 31 8.38 4.54 -6.28
C GLN A 31 8.90 3.80 -5.03
N PRO A 32 9.91 2.92 -5.16
CA PRO A 32 10.38 2.09 -4.04
C PRO A 32 10.92 2.91 -2.87
N GLN A 33 11.66 3.99 -3.14
CA GLN A 33 12.21 4.83 -2.06
C GLN A 33 11.11 5.56 -1.28
N SER A 34 10.06 6.05 -1.96
CA SER A 34 8.91 6.66 -1.29
C SER A 34 8.14 5.64 -0.44
N CYS A 35 8.09 4.37 -0.85
CA CYS A 35 7.55 3.29 0.00
C CYS A 35 8.40 3.11 1.27
N CYS A 36 9.73 3.13 1.16
CA CYS A 36 10.62 3.07 2.33
C CYS A 36 10.46 4.29 3.24
N ARG A 37 10.31 5.50 2.68
CA ARG A 37 10.00 6.71 3.44
C ARG A 37 8.68 6.56 4.21
N ALA A 38 7.64 5.99 3.59
CA ALA A 38 6.37 5.73 4.26
C ALA A 38 6.51 4.75 5.43
N ILE A 39 7.31 3.70 5.30
CA ILE A 39 7.63 2.79 6.41
C ILE A 39 8.37 3.56 7.53
N ALA A 40 9.37 4.36 7.18
CA ALA A 40 10.12 5.16 8.14
C ALA A 40 9.23 6.16 8.89
N GLN A 41 8.25 6.77 8.22
CA GLN A 41 7.24 7.62 8.86
C GLN A 41 6.40 6.86 9.89
N VAL A 42 5.96 5.63 9.57
CA VAL A 42 5.21 4.79 10.53
C VAL A 42 6.07 4.44 11.74
N LEU A 43 7.33 4.07 11.52
CA LEU A 43 8.25 3.74 12.62
C LEU A 43 8.59 4.97 13.48
N HIS A 44 8.80 6.13 12.85
CA HIS A 44 8.99 7.40 13.54
C HIS A 44 7.81 7.73 14.46
N GLN A 45 6.57 7.58 13.98
CA GLN A 45 5.37 7.82 14.78
C GLN A 45 5.26 6.85 15.98
N LEU A 46 5.74 5.61 15.82
CA LEU A 46 5.70 4.62 16.89
C LEU A 46 6.81 4.81 17.93
N LEU A 47 8.03 5.12 17.47
CA LEU A 47 9.24 5.15 18.30
C LEU A 47 9.65 6.55 18.74
N ALA A 48 9.02 7.60 18.19
CA ALA A 48 9.39 9.00 18.33
C ALA A 48 10.86 9.31 17.99
N ASP A 49 11.47 8.52 17.09
CA ASP A 49 12.87 8.69 16.67
C ASP A 49 12.97 9.47 15.35
N PRO A 50 13.44 10.73 15.34
CA PRO A 50 13.56 11.53 14.13
C PRO A 50 14.70 11.07 13.20
N LEU A 51 15.67 10.29 13.70
CA LEU A 51 16.79 9.80 12.88
C LEU A 51 16.31 8.84 11.78
N LEU A 52 15.14 8.22 11.95
CA LEU A 52 14.53 7.34 10.96
C LEU A 52 14.13 8.06 9.67
N LEU A 53 13.82 9.36 9.74
CA LEU A 53 13.42 10.16 8.57
C LEU A 53 14.60 10.80 7.85
N LYS A 54 15.74 10.96 8.52
CA LYS A 54 16.94 11.61 7.98
C LYS A 54 17.40 11.01 6.63
N PRO A 55 17.42 9.68 6.42
CA PRO A 55 17.80 9.11 5.12
C PRO A 55 16.83 9.42 3.97
N PHE A 56 15.63 9.94 4.28
CA PHE A 56 14.54 10.13 3.33
C PHE A 56 14.12 11.60 3.19
N GLU A 57 14.92 12.55 3.69
CA GLU A 57 14.61 13.99 3.65
C GLU A 57 14.32 14.48 2.23
N GLU A 58 15.13 14.06 1.26
CA GLU A 58 15.00 14.43 -0.16
C GLU A 58 14.07 13.51 -0.96
N VAL A 59 13.61 12.39 -0.38
CA VAL A 59 12.75 11.42 -1.06
C VAL A 59 11.31 11.94 -1.04
N PRO A 60 10.60 12.07 -2.17
CA PRO A 60 9.23 12.59 -2.17
C PRO A 60 8.26 11.66 -1.43
N GLU A 61 7.17 12.23 -0.95
CA GLU A 61 6.09 11.46 -0.33
C GLU A 61 5.46 10.46 -1.31
N LEU A 62 5.05 9.31 -0.78
CA LEU A 62 4.43 8.27 -1.58
C LEU A 62 3.07 8.75 -2.10
N VAL A 63 2.92 8.77 -3.43
CA VAL A 63 1.66 9.14 -4.06
C VAL A 63 0.58 8.10 -3.72
N PRO A 64 -0.57 8.52 -3.13
CA PRO A 64 -1.69 7.62 -2.88
C PRO A 64 -2.24 7.11 -4.20
N MET A 65 -2.41 5.79 -4.30
CA MET A 65 -3.02 5.19 -5.47
C MET A 65 -4.53 5.01 -5.30
N PRO A 66 -5.34 5.43 -6.29
CA PRO A 66 -6.77 5.17 -6.25
C PRO A 66 -7.00 3.65 -6.28
N ARG A 67 -7.90 3.20 -5.41
CA ARG A 67 -8.31 1.79 -5.37
C ARG A 67 -9.48 1.62 -6.33
N TRP A 68 -9.45 0.54 -7.12
CA TRP A 68 -10.59 0.21 -7.94
C TRP A 68 -11.82 -0.10 -7.07
N THR A 69 -12.92 0.51 -7.46
CA THR A 69 -14.28 0.13 -7.10
C THR A 69 -14.61 -1.21 -7.71
N GLU A 70 -15.65 -1.87 -7.19
CA GLU A 70 -16.15 -3.12 -7.76
C GLU A 70 -16.63 -2.93 -9.21
N ALA A 71 -17.18 -1.75 -9.53
CA ALA A 71 -17.61 -1.40 -10.88
C ALA A 71 -16.42 -1.32 -11.85
N GLU A 72 -15.33 -0.65 -11.47
CA GLU A 72 -14.11 -0.55 -12.28
C GLU A 72 -13.46 -1.93 -12.49
N ALA A 73 -13.44 -2.77 -11.45
CA ALA A 73 -12.95 -4.14 -11.55
C ALA A 73 -13.79 -4.98 -12.53
N ARG A 74 -15.13 -4.88 -12.46
CA ARG A 74 -16.03 -5.54 -13.42
C ARG A 74 -15.82 -5.04 -14.84
N GLN A 75 -15.64 -3.73 -15.03
CA GLN A 75 -15.36 -3.15 -16.35
C GLN A 75 -14.03 -3.65 -16.92
N MET A 76 -12.98 -3.76 -16.10
CA MET A 76 -11.70 -4.30 -16.56
C MET A 76 -11.79 -5.77 -16.96
N LEU A 77 -12.45 -6.61 -16.16
CA LEU A 77 -12.70 -8.01 -16.52
C LEU A 77 -13.48 -8.16 -17.83
N ALA A 78 -14.47 -7.29 -18.06
CA ALA A 78 -15.22 -7.27 -19.31
C ALA A 78 -14.33 -6.88 -20.50
N ARG A 79 -13.40 -5.93 -20.32
CA ARG A 79 -12.46 -5.50 -21.37
C ARG A 79 -11.43 -6.59 -21.71
N GLU A 80 -10.89 -7.31 -20.72
CA GLU A 80 -9.94 -8.40 -20.99
C GLU A 80 -10.56 -9.54 -21.78
N ARG A 81 -11.83 -9.89 -21.52
CA ARG A 81 -12.55 -10.92 -22.27
C ARG A 81 -12.74 -10.57 -23.74
N VAL A 82 -13.00 -9.30 -24.05
CA VAL A 82 -13.16 -8.81 -25.43
C VAL A 82 -11.83 -8.79 -26.19
N LEU A 83 -10.69 -8.64 -25.50
CA LEU A 83 -9.36 -8.65 -26.13
C LEU A 83 -8.80 -10.07 -26.34
N SER A 84 -9.47 -11.09 -25.81
CA SER A 84 -9.07 -12.50 -25.92
C SER A 84 -9.99 -13.34 -26.82
N GLU A 85 -10.92 -12.68 -27.51
CA GLU A 85 -11.75 -13.19 -28.63
C GLU A 85 -11.31 -12.55 -29.95
#